data_AF-A0A9E1EQ54-F1
#
_entry.id   AF-A0A9E1EQ54-F1
#
_cell.length_a   1.000
_cell.length_b   1.000
_cell.length_c   1.000
_cell.angle_alpha   90.00
_cell.angle_beta   90.00
_cell.angle_gamma   90.00
#
_symmetry.space_group_name_H-M   'P 1'
#
loop_
_entity.id
_entity.type
_entity.pdbx_description
1 polymer ?
#
loop_
_entity_poly.entity_id
_entity_poly.type
_entity_poly.pdbx_seq_one_letter_code
_entity_poly.pdbx_strand_id
1 'polypeptide(L)'
;MKLFDSEWKVMEVLWQKNDRTAKEISLRLADTIGWNKNTTYTVIKKCIEKGAIERREPNFICHAQITKQQAQKEEAETLVEKVFDGSAELLFASILSDRSLSKDELARLKALVEAMEE
;
A
#
# COMPACT_ATOMS: atom_id res chain seq x y z
N MET A 1 -4.73 -9.69 2.54
CA MET A 1 -5.65 -8.72 3.19
C MET A 1 -5.76 -7.47 2.31
N LYS A 2 -6.96 -7.15 1.81
CA LYS A 2 -7.14 -5.96 0.96
C LYS A 2 -7.27 -4.68 1.77
N LEU A 3 -6.39 -3.72 1.49
CA LEU A 3 -6.49 -2.35 1.99
C LEU A 3 -7.22 -1.47 0.97
N PHE A 4 -8.20 -0.70 1.44
CA PHE A 4 -8.89 0.33 0.64
C PHE A 4 -8.10 1.64 0.66
N ASP A 5 -8.37 2.54 -0.29
CA ASP A 5 -7.65 3.81 -0.47
C ASP A 5 -7.49 4.62 0.82
N SER A 6 -8.54 4.64 1.66
CA SER A 6 -8.49 5.32 2.95
C SER A 6 -7.49 4.68 3.91
N GLU A 7 -7.45 3.35 3.95
CA GLU A 7 -6.56 2.58 4.82
C GLU A 7 -5.11 2.66 4.32
N TRP A 8 -4.91 2.64 3.00
CA TRP A 8 -3.61 2.92 2.38
C TRP A 8 -3.04 4.26 2.84
N LYS A 9 -3.85 5.33 2.87
CA LYS A 9 -3.40 6.65 3.34
C LYS A 9 -2.91 6.63 4.79
N VAL A 10 -3.60 5.90 5.67
CA VAL A 10 -3.17 5.72 7.07
C VAL A 10 -1.87 4.91 7.13
N MET A 11 -1.79 3.81 6.38
CA MET A 11 -0.62 2.93 6.37
C MET A 11 0.62 3.62 5.77
N GLU A 12 0.48 4.47 4.75
CA GLU A 12 1.58 5.27 4.20
C GLU A 12 2.22 6.17 5.26
N VAL A 13 1.40 6.81 6.11
CA VAL A 13 1.91 7.61 7.24
C VAL A 13 2.64 6.74 8.25
N LEU A 14 2.13 5.53 8.49
CA LEU A 14 2.69 4.60 9.46
C LEU A 14 4.00 3.97 8.97
N TRP A 15 4.07 3.51 7.73
CA TRP A 15 5.28 2.94 7.12
C TRP A 15 6.44 3.94 7.01
N GLN A 16 6.18 5.25 7.03
CA GLN A 16 7.25 6.26 6.99
C GLN A 16 8.12 6.30 8.25
N LYS A 17 7.58 6.00 9.45
CA LYS A 17 8.34 6.07 10.71
C LYS A 17 7.99 4.96 11.71
N ASN A 18 7.48 3.81 11.24
CA ASN A 18 6.98 2.72 12.10
C ASN A 18 5.97 3.26 13.14
N ASP A 19 6.18 2.97 14.43
CA ASP A 19 5.25 3.24 15.53
C ASP A 19 4.91 4.74 15.62
N ARG A 20 3.61 5.03 15.58
CA ARG A 20 3.08 6.39 15.79
C ARG A 20 1.79 6.36 16.57
N THR A 21 1.55 7.39 17.37
CA THR A 21 0.26 7.55 18.03
C THR A 21 -0.85 7.85 17.01
N ALA A 22 -2.08 7.41 17.30
CA ALA A 22 -3.24 7.76 16.47
C ALA A 22 -3.42 9.29 16.33
N LYS A 23 -2.99 10.05 17.34
CA LYS A 23 -2.98 11.52 17.33
C LYS A 23 -2.02 12.07 16.26
N GLU A 24 -0.79 11.58 16.18
CA GLU A 24 0.19 12.03 15.19
C GLU A 24 -0.24 11.68 13.77
N ILE A 25 -0.82 10.50 13.57
CA ILE A 25 -1.38 10.09 12.27
C ILE A 25 -2.50 11.06 11.88
N SER A 26 -3.40 11.39 12.82
CA SER A 26 -4.48 12.35 12.59
C SER A 26 -3.99 13.74 12.22
N LEU A 27 -2.94 14.25 12.87
CA LEU A 27 -2.39 15.56 12.53
C LEU A 27 -1.79 15.55 11.13
N ARG A 28 -1.01 14.51 10.79
CA ARG A 28 -0.37 14.41 9.47
C ARG A 28 -1.38 14.25 8.33
N LEU A 29 -2.46 13.50 8.54
CA LEU A 29 -3.53 13.36 7.54
C LEU A 29 -4.40 14.62 7.45
N ALA A 30 -4.55 15.38 8.54
CA ALA A 30 -5.16 16.70 8.47
C ALA A 30 -4.32 17.65 7.59
N ASP A 31 -3.00 17.68 7.79
CA ASP A 31 -2.10 18.58 7.05
C ASP A 31 -1.95 18.19 5.58
N THR A 32 -1.91 16.88 5.26
CA THR A 32 -1.59 16.41 3.90
C THR A 32 -2.82 16.28 3.00
N ILE A 33 -3.96 15.86 3.55
CA ILE A 33 -5.16 15.55 2.77
C ILE A 33 -6.45 16.14 3.37
N GLY A 34 -6.35 16.99 4.39
CA GLY A 34 -7.50 17.70 4.98
C GLY A 34 -8.44 16.82 5.81
N TRP A 35 -7.99 15.63 6.25
CA TRP A 35 -8.86 14.75 7.03
C TRP A 35 -9.07 15.25 8.46
N ASN A 36 -10.32 15.25 8.90
CA ASN A 36 -10.63 15.50 10.29
C ASN A 36 -10.21 14.31 11.19
N LYS A 37 -10.13 14.56 12.50
CA LYS A 37 -9.74 13.59 13.51
C LYS A 37 -10.64 12.35 13.50
N ASN A 38 -11.95 12.51 13.47
CA ASN A 38 -12.90 11.40 13.54
C ASN A 38 -12.75 10.45 12.35
N THR A 39 -12.56 10.99 11.14
CA THR A 39 -12.29 10.19 9.93
C THR A 39 -11.03 9.36 10.12
N THR A 40 -9.94 9.97 10.57
CA THR A 40 -8.67 9.25 10.77
C THR A 40 -8.82 8.11 11.79
N TYR A 41 -9.43 8.38 12.95
CA TYR A 41 -9.63 7.36 13.98
C TYR A 41 -10.55 6.23 13.50
N THR A 42 -11.58 6.54 12.72
CA THR A 42 -12.46 5.53 12.13
C THR A 42 -11.69 4.61 11.18
N VAL A 43 -10.82 5.18 10.33
CA VAL A 43 -10.01 4.39 9.40
C VAL A 43 -8.94 3.58 10.13
N ILE A 44 -8.26 4.14 11.15
CA ILE A 44 -7.34 3.40 12.02
C ILE A 44 -8.05 2.19 12.63
N LYS A 45 -9.29 2.36 13.12
CA LYS A 45 -10.06 1.25 13.68
C LYS A 45 -10.31 0.15 12.64
N LYS A 46 -10.65 0.51 11.39
CA LYS A 46 -10.80 -0.47 10.29
C LYS A 46 -9.48 -1.20 10.00
N CYS A 47 -8.35 -0.49 10.00
CA CYS A 47 -7.04 -1.11 9.85
C CYS A 47 -6.71 -2.09 10.98
N ILE A 48 -7.13 -1.79 12.23
CA ILE A 48 -7.00 -2.70 13.37
C ILE A 48 -7.92 -3.92 13.21
N GLU A 49 -9.19 -3.71 12.85
CA GLU A 49 -10.17 -4.79 12.62
C GLU A 49 -9.69 -5.76 11.52
N LYS A 50 -8.94 -5.25 10.53
CA LYS A 50 -8.34 -6.07 9.47
C LYS A 50 -7.03 -6.75 9.89
N GLY A 51 -6.40 -6.34 10.99
CA GLY A 51 -5.09 -6.84 11.42
C GLY A 51 -3.90 -6.16 10.75
N ALA A 52 -4.11 -5.04 10.03
CA ALA A 52 -3.02 -4.26 9.44
C ALA A 52 -2.27 -3.40 10.46
N ILE A 53 -2.96 -3.02 11.54
CA ILE A 53 -2.41 -2.21 12.64
C ILE A 53 -2.66 -2.94 13.96
N GLU A 54 -1.62 -3.04 14.77
CA GLU A 54 -1.73 -3.38 16.18
C GLU A 54 -1.79 -2.09 17.01
N ARG A 55 -2.75 -2.02 17.94
CA ARG A 55 -2.79 -0.95 18.95
C ARG A 55 -1.98 -1.38 20.17
N ARG A 56 -0.99 -0.57 20.54
CA ARG A 56 -0.19 -0.71 21.76
C ARG A 56 -0.49 0.41 22.74
N GLU A 57 -0.38 0.08 24.01
CA GLU A 57 -0.49 1.03 25.13
C GLU A 57 0.89 1.30 25.73
N PRO A 58 1.11 2.47 26.36
CA PRO A 58 0.15 3.57 26.56
C PRO A 58 -0.01 4.48 25.32
N ASN A 59 -1.07 5.29 25.32
CA ASN A 59 -1.31 6.40 24.36
C ASN A 59 -1.78 6.01 22.96
N PHE A 60 -2.36 4.82 22.78
CA PHE A 60 -2.88 4.38 21.48
C PHE A 60 -1.81 4.51 20.38
N ILE A 61 -0.68 3.82 20.59
CA ILE A 61 0.36 3.66 19.60
C ILE A 61 -0.15 2.69 18.54
N CYS A 62 -0.10 3.11 17.27
CA CYS A 62 -0.37 2.28 16.11
C CYS A 62 0.96 1.68 15.65
N HIS A 63 1.00 0.37 15.49
CA HIS A 63 2.15 -0.37 14.96
C HIS A 63 1.73 -1.12 13.70
N ALA A 64 2.49 -0.98 12.61
CA ALA A 64 2.18 -1.66 11.35
C ALA A 64 2.51 -3.15 11.48
N GLN A 65 1.53 -4.02 11.24
CA GLN A 65 1.70 -5.48 11.27
C GLN A 65 2.08 -6.06 9.90
N ILE A 66 1.95 -5.27 8.85
CA ILE A 66 2.34 -5.63 7.49
C ILE A 66 3.28 -4.57 6.91
N THR A 67 4.20 -4.97 6.04
CA THR A 67 5.07 -4.04 5.31
C THR A 67 4.36 -3.49 4.07
N LYS A 68 4.83 -2.34 3.58
CA LYS A 68 4.33 -1.77 2.31
C LYS A 68 4.49 -2.75 1.15
N GLN A 69 5.63 -3.43 1.08
CA GLN A 69 5.90 -4.40 0.02
C GLN A 69 4.93 -5.59 0.07
N GLN A 70 4.61 -6.09 1.27
CA GLN A 70 3.64 -7.17 1.41
C GLN A 70 2.24 -6.75 1.00
N ALA A 71 1.80 -5.54 1.41
CA ALA A 71 0.53 -4.96 0.99
C ALA A 71 0.44 -4.81 -0.55
N GLN A 72 1.53 -4.33 -1.17
CA GLN A 72 1.60 -4.15 -2.62
C GLN A 72 1.57 -5.48 -3.37
N LYS A 73 2.29 -6.49 -2.87
CA LYS A 73 2.30 -7.83 -3.45
C LYS A 73 0.91 -8.46 -3.44
N GLU A 74 0.23 -8.45 -2.29
CA GLU A 74 -1.12 -9.03 -2.18
C GLU A 74 -2.14 -8.31 -3.07
N GLU A 75 -2.06 -6.99 -3.19
CA GLU A 75 -2.96 -6.23 -4.07
C GLU A 75 -2.65 -6.50 -5.56
N ALA A 76 -1.38 -6.63 -5.93
CA ALA A 76 -0.97 -6.99 -7.29
C ALA A 76 -1.43 -8.40 -7.66
N GLU A 77 -1.24 -9.39 -6.79
CA GLU A 77 -1.76 -10.76 -6.99
C GLU A 77 -3.28 -10.74 -7.14
N THR A 78 -3.99 -10.00 -6.27
CA THR A 78 -5.44 -9.85 -6.37
C THR A 78 -5.88 -9.22 -7.70
N LEU A 79 -5.12 -8.24 -8.20
CA LEU A 79 -5.41 -7.58 -9.47
C LEU A 79 -5.23 -8.54 -10.66
N VAL A 80 -4.10 -9.27 -10.69
CA VAL A 80 -3.80 -10.25 -11.73
C VAL A 80 -4.90 -11.32 -11.79
N GLU A 81 -5.26 -11.89 -10.64
CA GLU A 81 -6.29 -12.92 -10.55
C GLU A 81 -7.68 -12.41 -10.98
N LYS A 82 -8.11 -11.25 -10.47
CA LYS A 82 -9.50 -10.80 -10.66
C LYS A 82 -9.78 -10.08 -11.97
N VAL A 83 -8.79 -9.37 -12.52
CA VAL A 83 -8.99 -8.48 -13.66
C VAL A 83 -8.37 -9.04 -14.93
N PHE A 84 -7.31 -9.83 -14.79
CA PHE A 84 -6.54 -10.38 -15.91
C PHE A 84 -6.56 -11.91 -15.95
N ASP A 85 -7.50 -12.54 -15.23
CA ASP A 85 -7.72 -14.00 -15.21
C ASP A 85 -6.43 -14.79 -14.93
N GLY A 86 -5.62 -14.29 -13.99
CA GLY A 86 -4.35 -14.90 -13.61
C GLY A 86 -3.17 -14.56 -14.54
N SER A 87 -3.39 -13.83 -15.63
CA SER A 87 -2.34 -13.52 -16.61
C SER A 87 -1.60 -12.22 -16.26
N ALA A 88 -0.41 -12.38 -15.68
CA ALA A 88 0.53 -11.28 -15.49
C ALA A 88 0.96 -10.67 -16.84
N GLU A 89 1.08 -11.48 -17.90
CA GLU A 89 1.41 -11.01 -19.26
C GLU A 89 0.38 -10.01 -19.78
N LEU A 90 -0.92 -10.30 -19.63
CA LEU A 90 -1.99 -9.39 -20.06
C LEU A 90 -1.98 -8.08 -19.26
N LEU A 91 -1.69 -8.14 -17.96
CA LEU A 91 -1.49 -6.94 -17.14
C LEU A 91 -0.35 -6.08 -17.69
N PHE A 92 0.81 -6.68 -17.98
CA PHE A 92 1.95 -5.95 -18.53
C PHE A 92 1.65 -5.40 -19.93
N ALA A 93 1.04 -6.19 -20.82
CA ALA A 93 0.65 -5.74 -22.15
C ALA A 93 -0.27 -4.52 -22.08
N SER A 94 -1.25 -4.52 -21.17
CA SER A 94 -2.17 -3.40 -20.97
C SER A 94 -1.48 -2.15 -20.37
N ILE A 95 -0.53 -2.30 -19.45
CA ILE A 95 0.21 -1.15 -18.90
C ILE A 95 1.14 -0.54 -19.96
N LEU A 96 1.77 -1.38 -20.78
CA LEU A 96 2.76 -1.00 -21.78
C LEU A 96 2.12 -0.46 -23.08
N SER A 97 0.88 -0.83 -23.39
CA SER A 97 0.20 -0.35 -24.60
C SER A 97 -0.10 1.15 -24.57
N ASP A 98 -0.39 1.70 -23.38
CA ASP A 98 -0.79 3.11 -23.21
C ASP A 98 0.31 4.03 -22.63
N ARG A 99 1.47 3.47 -22.27
CA ARG A 99 2.60 4.25 -21.72
C ARG A 99 3.85 4.13 -22.59
N SER A 100 4.44 5.28 -22.92
CA SER A 100 5.83 5.30 -23.38
C SER A 100 6.75 5.12 -22.18
N LEU A 101 7.39 3.96 -22.09
CA LEU A 101 8.52 3.78 -21.20
C LEU A 101 9.74 4.48 -21.78
N SER A 102 10.50 5.15 -20.92
CA SER A 102 11.84 5.60 -21.27
C SER A 102 12.75 4.40 -21.55
N LYS A 103 13.85 4.63 -22.28
CA LYS A 103 14.85 3.58 -22.55
C LYS A 103 15.40 2.97 -21.26
N ASP A 104 15.57 3.77 -20.22
CA ASP A 104 16.09 3.32 -18.93
C ASP A 104 15.09 2.44 -18.18
N GLU A 105 13.80 2.80 -18.20
CA GLU A 105 12.74 1.96 -17.61
C GLU A 105 12.61 0.62 -18.33
N LEU A 106 12.68 0.63 -19.67
CA LEU A 106 12.64 -0.59 -20.46
C LEU A 106 13.87 -1.49 -20.17
N ALA A 107 15.06 -0.91 -20.06
CA ALA A 107 16.27 -1.66 -19.72
C ALA A 107 16.19 -2.28 -18.33
N ARG A 108 15.68 -1.55 -17.33
CA ARG A 108 15.45 -2.08 -15.97
C ARG A 108 14.41 -3.19 -15.96
N LEU A 109 13.33 -3.06 -16.74
CA LEU A 109 12.30 -4.10 -16.84
C LEU A 109 12.87 -5.38 -17.46
N LYS A 110 13.66 -5.27 -18.54
CA LYS A 110 14.35 -6.42 -19.15
C LYS A 110 15.27 -7.12 -18.17
N ALA A 111 16.09 -6.37 -17.44
CA ALA A 111 16.99 -6.94 -16.44
C ALA A 111 16.25 -7.68 -15.31
N LEU A 112 15.05 -7.21 -14.92
CA LEU A 112 14.21 -7.92 -13.95
C LEU A 112 13.70 -9.26 -14.48
N VAL A 113 13.32 -9.34 -15.76
CA VAL A 113 12.85 -10.58 -16.39
C VAL A 113 14.01 -11.56 -16.57
N GLU A 114 15.15 -11.09 -17.08
CA GLU A 114 16.37 -11.92 -17.24
C GLU A 114 16.82 -12.53 -15.91
N ALA A 115 16.74 -11.77 -14.81
CA ALA A 115 17.07 -12.27 -13.47
C ALA A 115 16.09 -13.32 -12.92
N MET A 116 14.93 -13.52 -13.54
CA MET A 116 13.97 -14.59 -13.19
C MET A 116 14.17 -15.87 -14.00
N GLU A 117 14.97 -15.82 -15.08
CA GLU A 117 15.29 -16.97 -15.93
C GLU A 117 16.50 -17.76 -15.39
N GLU A 118 17.27 -17.19 -14.44
CA GLU A 118 18.35 -17.85 -13.68
C GLU A 118 17.85 -18.53 -12.39
#